data_AF-A0A954FSV5-F1
#
_entry.id   AF-A0A954FSV5-F1
#
_cell.length_a   1.000
_cell.length_b   1.000
_cell.length_c   1.000
_cell.angle_alpha   90.00
_cell.angle_beta   90.00
_cell.angle_gamma   90.00
#
_symmetry.space_group_name_H-M   'P 1'
#
loop_
_entity.id
_entity.type
_entity.pdbx_description
1 polymer ?
#
loop_
_entity_poly.entity_id
_entity_poly.type
_entity_poly.pdbx_seq_one_letter_code
_entity_poly.pdbx_strand_id
1 'polypeptide(L)'
;AGVTGEAYAGQSPHGDMVKLYANRTAVATADSLPVGSMIVKENFGPDGATLMAVTLMYRVEGFDPEHGDWYWAKYEADGQVSRMDGMAVAGKVGMCIDCHSSAAGNDYSFANDR
;
A
#
# COMPACT_ATOMS: atom_id res chain seq x y z
N ALA A 1 3.04 -2.33 -16.96
CA ALA A 1 1.75 -2.98 -16.65
C ALA A 1 1.82 -3.39 -15.20
N GLY A 2 0.71 -3.32 -14.44
CA GLY A 2 0.65 -3.98 -13.14
C GLY A 2 0.60 -5.49 -13.35
N VAL A 3 1.25 -6.26 -12.48
CA VAL A 3 1.13 -7.71 -12.49
C VAL A 3 -0.27 -8.04 -11.96
N THR A 4 -1.15 -8.57 -12.80
CA THR A 4 -2.49 -9.02 -12.37
C THR A 4 -2.37 -10.46 -11.88
N GLY A 5 -2.26 -10.63 -10.57
CA GLY A 5 -2.40 -11.94 -9.92
C GLY A 5 -3.85 -12.24 -9.55
N GLU A 6 -4.16 -13.52 -9.35
CA GLU A 6 -5.32 -13.93 -8.55
C GLU A 6 -5.16 -13.40 -7.11
N ALA A 7 -6.27 -13.23 -6.39
CA ALA A 7 -6.18 -12.85 -4.98
C ALA A 7 -5.49 -13.98 -4.20
N TYR A 8 -4.61 -13.61 -3.27
CA TYR A 8 -3.90 -14.55 -2.40
C TYR A 8 -4.15 -14.20 -0.93
N ALA A 9 -3.88 -15.15 -0.03
CA ALA A 9 -4.09 -14.94 1.40
C ALA A 9 -3.31 -13.72 1.90
N GLY A 10 -4.02 -12.77 2.49
CA GLY A 10 -3.44 -11.60 3.13
C GLY A 10 -2.97 -11.91 4.55
N GLN A 11 -2.41 -10.88 5.18
CA GLN A 11 -2.05 -10.91 6.60
C GLN A 11 -2.68 -9.70 7.29
N SER A 12 -3.21 -9.93 8.51
CA SER A 12 -3.70 -8.87 9.38
C SER A 12 -2.61 -7.79 9.54
N PRO A 13 -2.94 -6.49 9.47
CA PRO A 13 -4.29 -5.89 9.51
C PRO A 13 -4.97 -5.70 8.15
N HIS A 14 -4.43 -6.26 7.07
CA HIS A 14 -5.01 -6.15 5.73
C HIS A 14 -6.12 -7.19 5.50
N GLY A 15 -6.78 -7.11 4.33
CA GLY A 15 -7.88 -8.03 3.99
C GLY A 15 -7.45 -9.50 4.01
N ASP A 16 -8.40 -10.40 4.25
CA ASP A 16 -8.17 -11.86 4.30
C ASP A 16 -7.60 -12.37 2.98
N MET A 17 -8.01 -11.75 1.87
CA MET A 17 -7.48 -11.99 0.54
C MET A 17 -7.04 -10.66 -0.08
N VAL A 18 -5.93 -10.65 -0.80
CA VAL A 18 -5.36 -9.42 -1.38
C VAL A 18 -4.91 -9.62 -2.82
N LYS A 19 -4.98 -8.54 -3.61
CA LYS A 19 -4.25 -8.42 -4.88
C LYS A 19 -3.32 -7.22 -4.79
N LEU A 20 -2.07 -7.41 -5.22
CA LEU A 20 -1.06 -6.37 -5.21
C LEU A 20 -0.72 -5.96 -6.63
N TYR A 21 -0.70 -4.66 -6.87
CA TYR A 21 -0.34 -4.05 -8.13
C TYR A 21 0.80 -3.07 -7.90
N ALA A 22 1.77 -3.07 -8.81
CA ALA A 22 2.87 -2.13 -8.79
C ALA A 22 2.94 -1.40 -10.13
N ASN A 23 3.25 -0.11 -10.11
CA ASN A 23 3.45 0.63 -11.35
C ASN A 23 4.77 0.24 -12.03
N ARG A 24 5.01 0.75 -13.24
CA ARG A 24 6.20 0.39 -14.03
C ARG A 24 7.50 0.77 -13.31
N THR A 25 7.52 1.91 -12.61
CA THR A 25 8.67 2.37 -11.83
C THR A 25 9.00 1.39 -10.71
N ALA A 26 8.01 1.02 -9.90
CA ALA A 26 8.18 0.05 -8.82
C ALA A 26 8.64 -1.32 -9.35
N VAL A 27 8.06 -1.81 -10.46
CA VAL A 27 8.45 -3.10 -11.04
C VAL A 27 9.87 -3.08 -11.62
N ALA A 28 10.29 -1.98 -12.25
CA ALA A 28 11.61 -1.87 -12.88
C ALA A 28 12.77 -1.85 -11.86
N THR A 29 12.50 -1.37 -10.65
CA THR A 29 13.46 -1.24 -9.55
C THR A 29 12.84 -1.73 -8.25
N ALA A 30 12.45 -3.01 -8.26
CA ALA A 30 11.68 -3.63 -7.18
C ALA A 30 12.41 -3.65 -5.83
N ASP A 31 13.74 -3.64 -5.82
CA ASP A 31 14.55 -3.73 -4.58
C ASP A 31 14.71 -2.39 -3.83
N SER A 32 14.40 -1.26 -4.47
CA SER A 32 14.66 0.07 -3.89
C SER A 32 13.49 1.04 -3.95
N LEU A 33 12.47 0.74 -4.76
CA LEU A 33 11.23 1.49 -4.91
C LEU A 33 11.47 3.01 -4.93
N PRO A 34 12.18 3.54 -5.94
CA PRO A 34 12.56 4.96 -6.00
C PRO A 34 11.35 5.88 -6.08
N VAL A 35 11.57 7.20 -5.98
CA VAL A 35 10.55 8.22 -6.23
C VAL A 35 9.76 7.90 -7.50
N GLY A 36 8.43 8.04 -7.42
CA GLY A 36 7.50 7.65 -8.46
C GLY A 36 7.04 6.20 -8.37
N SER A 37 7.56 5.40 -7.43
CA SER A 37 7.07 4.04 -7.17
C SER A 37 5.70 4.08 -6.53
N MET A 38 4.79 3.26 -7.04
CA MET A 38 3.44 3.10 -6.49
C MET A 38 3.13 1.63 -6.32
N ILE A 39 2.61 1.28 -5.15
CA ILE A 39 2.06 -0.02 -4.84
C ILE A 39 0.61 0.18 -4.41
N VAL A 40 -0.30 -0.56 -5.03
CA VAL A 40 -1.74 -0.56 -4.74
C VAL A 40 -2.11 -1.97 -4.31
N LYS A 41 -2.91 -2.08 -3.25
CA LYS A 41 -3.43 -3.32 -2.73
C LYS A 41 -4.96 -3.26 -2.70
N GLU A 42 -5.59 -4.15 -3.43
CA GLU A 42 -7.01 -4.45 -3.24
C GLU A 42 -7.14 -5.44 -2.09
N ASN A 43 -8.01 -5.12 -1.14
CA ASN A 43 -8.29 -5.94 0.04
C ASN A 43 -9.68 -6.53 -0.13
N PHE A 44 -9.77 -7.85 -0.14
CA PHE A 44 -11.00 -8.62 -0.29
C PHE A 44 -11.34 -9.33 1.02
N GLY A 45 -12.62 -9.68 1.18
CA GLY A 45 -13.07 -10.56 2.26
C GLY A 45 -12.62 -12.02 2.07
N PRO A 46 -13.01 -12.93 2.98
CA PRO A 46 -12.62 -14.35 2.94
C PRO A 46 -13.01 -15.08 1.65
N ASP A 47 -14.02 -14.58 0.94
CA ASP A 47 -14.48 -15.14 -0.33
C ASP A 47 -13.53 -14.84 -1.51
N GLY A 48 -12.53 -13.97 -1.30
CA GLY A 48 -11.58 -13.53 -2.33
C GLY A 48 -12.21 -12.70 -3.46
N ALA A 49 -13.46 -12.27 -3.31
CA ALA A 49 -14.26 -11.65 -4.36
C ALA A 49 -14.91 -10.33 -3.92
N THR A 50 -15.35 -10.23 -2.67
CA THR A 50 -15.95 -9.02 -2.12
C THR A 50 -14.86 -8.00 -1.80
N LEU A 51 -14.77 -6.94 -2.61
CA LEU A 51 -13.84 -5.84 -2.37
C LEU A 51 -14.25 -5.09 -1.10
N MET A 52 -13.32 -4.97 -0.16
CA MET A 52 -13.51 -4.28 1.11
C MET A 52 -12.88 -2.89 1.10
N ALA A 53 -11.66 -2.80 0.56
CA ALA A 53 -10.92 -1.54 0.51
C ALA A 53 -9.80 -1.58 -0.54
N VAL A 54 -9.41 -0.42 -1.04
CA VAL A 54 -8.19 -0.24 -1.84
C VAL A 54 -7.22 0.60 -1.03
N THR A 55 -6.04 0.07 -0.75
CA THR A 55 -4.95 0.79 -0.07
C THR A 55 -3.82 1.05 -1.04
N LEU A 56 -3.11 2.16 -0.89
CA LEU A 56 -1.94 2.45 -1.71
C LEU A 56 -0.84 3.16 -0.93
N MET A 57 0.37 3.00 -1.45
CA MET A 57 1.52 3.82 -1.12
C MET A 57 2.15 4.36 -2.40
N TYR A 58 2.51 5.65 -2.39
CA TYR A 58 3.13 6.33 -3.52
C TYR A 58 4.30 7.19 -3.05
N ARG A 59 5.49 6.98 -3.61
CA ARG A 59 6.70 7.68 -3.20
C ARG A 59 6.84 9.00 -3.96
N VAL A 60 6.77 10.12 -3.25
CA VAL A 60 6.74 11.48 -3.81
C VAL A 60 7.87 12.29 -3.21
N GLU A 61 8.81 12.73 -4.04
CA GLU A 61 9.96 13.52 -3.61
C GLU A 61 9.55 14.71 -2.73
N GLY A 62 10.14 14.78 -1.53
CA GLY A 62 9.93 15.87 -0.57
C GLY A 62 8.59 15.86 0.16
N PHE A 63 7.72 14.86 -0.06
CA PHE A 63 6.41 14.80 0.60
C PHE A 63 6.56 14.55 2.10
N ASP A 64 7.40 13.60 2.48
CA ASP A 64 7.66 13.26 3.88
C ASP A 64 9.08 12.70 4.07
N PRO A 65 10.12 13.55 4.01
CA PRO A 65 11.50 13.09 3.96
C PRO A 65 11.94 12.27 5.18
N GLU A 66 11.34 12.56 6.35
CA GLU A 66 11.59 11.82 7.59
C GLU A 66 11.04 10.39 7.54
N HIS A 67 10.06 10.12 6.67
CA HIS A 67 9.38 8.84 6.52
C HIS A 67 9.49 8.26 5.10
N GLY A 68 10.62 8.51 4.44
CA GLY A 68 10.95 7.89 3.16
C GLY A 68 10.15 8.43 1.97
N ASP A 69 9.49 9.58 2.11
CA ASP A 69 8.71 10.25 1.07
C ASP A 69 7.44 9.50 0.62
N TRP A 70 6.88 8.65 1.49
CA TRP A 70 5.68 7.88 1.18
C TRP A 70 4.39 8.63 1.50
N TYR A 71 3.55 8.74 0.47
CA TYR A 71 2.13 9.08 0.59
C TYR A 71 1.31 7.80 0.77
N TRP A 72 0.41 7.78 1.75
CA TRP A 72 -0.46 6.65 2.06
C TRP A 72 -1.92 7.01 1.80
N ALA A 73 -2.73 6.09 1.32
CA ALA A 73 -4.18 6.25 1.33
C ALA A 73 -4.93 4.94 1.45
N LYS A 74 -6.12 5.00 2.06
CA LYS A 74 -7.11 3.93 2.04
C LYS A 74 -8.42 4.48 1.49
N TYR A 75 -8.98 3.78 0.51
CA TYR A 75 -10.30 4.00 -0.02
C TYR A 75 -11.21 2.84 0.39
N GLU A 76 -12.45 3.16 0.75
CA GLU A 76 -13.51 2.16 0.90
C GLU A 76 -13.89 1.58 -0.47
N ALA A 77 -14.65 0.49 -0.48
CA ALA A 77 -15.09 -0.16 -1.72
C ALA A 77 -15.92 0.76 -2.65
N ASP A 78 -16.53 1.82 -2.11
CA ASP A 78 -17.28 2.84 -2.86
C ASP A 78 -16.39 3.97 -3.43
N GLY A 79 -15.08 3.91 -3.19
CA GLY A 79 -14.10 4.90 -3.65
C GLY A 79 -13.99 6.14 -2.77
N GLN A 80 -14.73 6.24 -1.66
CA GLN A 80 -14.53 7.31 -0.68
C GLN A 80 -13.24 7.08 0.11
N VAL A 81 -12.55 8.16 0.48
CA VAL A 81 -11.41 8.07 1.38
C VAL A 81 -11.89 7.57 2.74
N SER A 82 -11.27 6.49 3.23
CA SER A 82 -11.55 5.89 4.53
C SER A 82 -11.33 6.91 5.64
N ARG A 83 -12.12 6.79 6.71
CA ARG A 83 -11.97 7.63 7.91
C ARG A 83 -11.77 6.76 9.15
N MET A 84 -10.81 7.13 9.97
CA MET A 84 -10.56 6.51 11.29
C MET A 84 -10.59 7.62 12.32
N ASP A 85 -11.45 7.46 13.34
CA ASP A 85 -11.68 8.47 14.39
C ASP A 85 -11.95 9.88 13.84
N GLY A 86 -12.69 9.95 12.73
CA GLY A 86 -13.05 11.20 12.05
C GLY A 86 -11.98 11.75 11.11
N MET A 87 -10.75 11.24 11.15
CA MET A 87 -9.64 11.68 10.29
C MET A 87 -9.58 10.87 8.99
N ALA A 88 -9.33 11.54 7.88
CA ALA A 88 -9.15 10.88 6.58
C ALA A 88 -7.82 10.09 6.57
N VAL A 89 -7.87 8.85 6.11
CA VAL A 89 -6.71 7.97 5.95
C VAL A 89 -6.05 8.28 4.61
N ALA A 90 -5.38 9.44 4.53
CA ALA A 90 -4.70 9.92 3.33
C ALA A 90 -3.53 10.86 3.70
N GLY A 91 -2.40 10.74 2.99
CA GLY A 91 -1.20 11.54 3.21
C GLY A 91 -0.22 10.90 4.20
N LYS A 92 0.16 11.66 5.23
CA LYS A 92 1.11 11.24 6.27
C LYS A 92 0.39 10.47 7.38
N VAL A 93 0.04 9.22 7.10
CA VAL A 93 -0.78 8.40 8.00
C VAL A 93 0.13 7.65 8.99
N GLY A 94 0.18 8.11 10.24
CA GLY A 94 1.09 7.59 11.29
C GLY A 94 1.03 6.07 11.45
N MET A 95 -0.16 5.46 11.58
CA MET A 95 -0.27 4.00 11.74
C MET A 95 0.30 3.19 10.55
N CYS A 96 0.26 3.74 9.33
CA CYS A 96 0.83 3.10 8.16
C CYS A 96 2.35 3.22 8.22
N ILE A 97 2.86 4.43 8.49
CA ILE A 97 4.28 4.73 8.65
C ILE A 97 4.91 3.86 9.73
N ASP A 98 4.31 3.81 10.92
CA ASP A 98 4.85 3.09 12.08
C ASP A 98 5.03 1.60 11.76
N CYS A 99 4.02 0.94 11.21
CA CYS A 99 4.10 -0.47 10.86
C CYS A 99 5.08 -0.71 9.70
N HIS A 100 4.99 0.07 8.63
CA HIS A 100 5.80 -0.14 7.43
C HIS A 100 7.26 0.28 7.60
N SER A 101 7.60 1.12 8.58
CA SER A 101 8.99 1.46 8.91
C SER A 101 9.85 0.26 9.32
N SER A 102 9.20 -0.86 9.70
CA SER A 102 9.87 -2.11 10.07
C SER A 102 10.18 -3.04 8.90
N ALA A 103 9.75 -2.69 7.67
CA ALA A 103 10.13 -3.43 6.46
C ALA A 103 11.66 -3.39 6.25
N ALA A 104 12.20 -4.44 5.64
CA ALA A 104 13.61 -4.45 5.29
C ALA A 104 13.89 -3.48 4.13
N GLY A 105 15.17 -3.27 3.80
CA GLY A 105 15.55 -2.39 2.68
C GLY A 105 15.31 -0.88 2.88
N ASN A 106 14.68 -0.46 3.98
CA ASN A 106 14.36 0.95 4.28
C ASN A 106 13.50 1.62 3.19
N ASP A 107 12.63 0.84 2.55
CA ASP A 107 11.74 1.29 1.47
C ASP A 107 10.25 1.22 1.84
N TYR A 108 9.94 0.87 3.09
CA TYR A 108 8.60 0.76 3.65
C TYR A 108 7.71 -0.32 3.00
N SER A 109 8.27 -1.23 2.22
CA SER A 109 7.51 -2.26 1.51
C SER A 109 7.85 -3.65 2.00
N PHE A 110 6.87 -4.39 2.52
CA PHE A 110 7.03 -5.83 2.77
C PHE A 110 6.93 -6.70 1.50
N ALA A 111 6.59 -6.13 0.35
CA ALA A 111 6.28 -6.89 -0.86
C ALA A 111 7.52 -7.48 -1.56
N ASN A 112 8.69 -6.96 -1.25
CA ASN A 112 9.99 -7.32 -1.80
C ASN A 112 10.95 -7.87 -0.74
N ASP A 113 10.59 -7.82 0.54
CA ASP A 113 11.29 -8.50 1.64
C ASP A 113 11.27 -10.02 1.43
N ARG A 114 12.46 -10.65 1.39
CA ARG A 114 12.66 -12.10 1.25
C ARG A 114 13.51 -12.65 2.38
#